data_AF-A0AAW2QAP5-F1
#
_entry.id   AF-A0AAW2QAP5-F1
#
_cell.length_a   1.000
_cell.length_b   1.000
_cell.length_c   1.000
_cell.angle_alpha   90.00
_cell.angle_beta   90.00
_cell.angle_gamma   90.00
#
_symmetry.space_group_name_H-M   'P 1'
#
loop_
_entity.id
_entity.type
_entity.pdbx_description
1 polymer ?
#
loop_
_entity_poly.entity_id
_entity_poly.type
_entity_poly.pdbx_seq_one_letter_code
_entity_poly.pdbx_strand_id
1 'polypeptide(L)'
;MANRTDPLAKSIRGTNPQNLVEKILRTKIYQNTYWKEQCFGLTAETLVDKAMELDHLGGTHGGNRKPTPFMCLVMKMLQIQPDKEIVVEFIKNPEYKYVRVLGAFYLRLTGTDIDVYRYLEPLYNDYRKLRQKLNDGKFTLTHVDEFIDELLTRDYSCDIALPRIKKRLDEETYHR
;
A
#
# COMPACT_ATOMS: atom_id res chain seq x y z
N MET A 1 -21.05 -4.85 11.12
CA MET A 1 -19.91 -3.95 11.45
C MET A 1 -19.35 -3.40 10.15
N ALA A 2 -19.34 -2.08 9.98
CA ALA A 2 -18.94 -1.42 8.73
C ALA A 2 -17.47 -1.64 8.31
N ASN A 3 -16.61 -2.07 9.23
CA ASN A 3 -15.17 -2.29 8.97
C ASN A 3 -14.78 -3.77 8.78
N ARG A 4 -15.76 -4.66 8.57
CA ARG A 4 -15.46 -6.06 8.21
C ARG A 4 -14.89 -6.10 6.79
N THR A 5 -13.99 -7.05 6.55
CA THR A 5 -13.49 -7.34 5.20
C THR A 5 -14.68 -7.78 4.34
N ASP A 6 -14.64 -7.43 3.06
CA ASP A 6 -15.65 -7.88 2.11
C ASP A 6 -15.81 -9.41 2.19
N PRO A 7 -17.04 -9.95 2.26
CA PRO A 7 -17.28 -11.39 2.30
C PRO A 7 -16.70 -12.16 1.11
N LEU A 8 -16.54 -11.51 -0.04
CA LEU A 8 -15.95 -12.10 -1.25
C LEU A 8 -14.42 -12.07 -1.24
N ALA A 9 -13.81 -11.32 -0.31
CA ALA A 9 -12.36 -11.24 -0.20
C ALA A 9 -11.78 -12.59 0.24
N LYS A 10 -10.81 -13.06 -0.53
CA LYS A 10 -10.03 -14.27 -0.25
C LYS A 10 -8.99 -13.97 0.83
N SER A 11 -8.66 -15.01 1.61
CA SER A 11 -7.54 -14.93 2.55
C SER A 11 -6.22 -14.69 1.81
N ILE A 12 -5.37 -13.84 2.37
CA ILE A 12 -4.02 -13.59 1.86
C ILE A 12 -3.05 -14.20 2.87
N ARG A 13 -2.15 -15.09 2.41
CA ARG A 13 -1.16 -15.76 3.25
C ARG A 13 -1.78 -16.47 4.47
N GLY A 14 -2.95 -17.08 4.25
CA GLY A 14 -3.68 -17.83 5.28
C GLY A 14 -4.37 -16.98 6.36
N THR A 15 -4.45 -15.66 6.19
CA THR A 15 -5.14 -14.77 7.13
C THR A 15 -6.06 -13.80 6.42
N ASN A 16 -6.92 -13.13 7.19
CA ASN A 16 -7.72 -12.01 6.69
C ASN A 16 -6.76 -10.92 6.16
N PRO A 17 -6.95 -10.36 4.95
CA PRO A 17 -6.04 -9.35 4.39
C PRO A 17 -5.83 -8.13 5.31
N GLN A 18 -6.88 -7.72 6.04
CA GLN A 18 -6.76 -6.62 7.02
C GLN A 18 -5.76 -6.95 8.14
N ASN A 19 -5.52 -8.23 8.47
CA ASN A 19 -4.55 -8.62 9.49
C ASN A 19 -3.08 -8.42 9.09
N LEU A 20 -2.79 -8.07 7.83
CA LEU A 20 -1.46 -7.62 7.43
C LEU A 20 -1.06 -6.30 8.10
N VAL A 21 -2.04 -5.53 8.56
CA VAL A 21 -1.85 -4.30 9.33
C VAL A 21 -2.02 -4.61 10.81
N GLU A 22 -1.12 -4.18 11.69
CA GLU A 22 -1.17 -4.49 13.12
C GLU A 22 -2.47 -3.97 13.77
N LYS A 23 -2.99 -4.73 14.74
CA LYS A 23 -4.29 -4.45 15.38
C LYS A 23 -4.40 -3.00 15.89
N ILE A 24 -3.35 -2.48 16.52
CA ILE A 24 -3.32 -1.12 17.06
C ILE A 24 -3.45 -0.09 15.93
N LEU A 25 -2.73 -0.28 14.83
CA LEU A 25 -2.79 0.59 13.67
C LEU A 25 -4.18 0.56 13.02
N ARG A 26 -4.80 -0.62 12.86
CA ARG A 26 -6.18 -0.73 12.37
C ARG A 26 -7.17 0.06 13.22
N THR A 27 -7.06 -0.05 14.55
CA THR A 27 -7.92 0.73 15.46
C THR A 27 -7.75 2.23 15.26
N LYS A 28 -6.51 2.71 15.09
CA LYS A 28 -6.23 4.13 14.81
C LYS A 28 -6.80 4.57 13.45
N ILE A 29 -6.73 3.72 12.43
CA ILE A 29 -7.31 3.98 11.10
C ILE A 29 -8.82 4.10 11.20
N TYR A 30 -9.51 3.14 11.82
CA TYR A 30 -10.98 3.18 11.94
C TYR A 30 -11.51 4.38 12.75
N GLN A 31 -10.70 4.93 13.66
CA GLN A 31 -11.04 6.11 14.45
C GLN A 31 -10.73 7.42 13.72
N ASN A 32 -9.90 7.40 12.68
CA ASN A 32 -9.48 8.57 11.92
C ASN A 32 -10.65 9.20 11.15
N THR A 33 -10.69 10.53 11.11
CA THR A 33 -11.71 11.29 10.39
C THR A 33 -11.72 10.99 8.90
N TYR A 34 -10.56 10.91 8.26
CA TYR A 34 -10.44 10.54 6.84
C TYR A 34 -11.06 9.17 6.56
N TRP A 35 -10.85 8.17 7.43
CA TRP A 35 -11.49 6.87 7.26
C TRP A 35 -13.01 6.94 7.31
N LYS A 36 -13.54 7.70 8.28
CA LYS A 36 -14.99 7.80 8.49
C LYS A 36 -15.70 8.62 7.42
N GLU A 37 -15.03 9.62 6.86
CA GLU A 37 -15.63 10.54 5.89
C GLU A 37 -15.31 10.17 4.45
N GLN A 38 -14.06 9.80 4.17
CA GLN A 38 -13.56 9.59 2.80
C GLN A 38 -13.49 8.11 2.43
N CYS A 39 -13.28 7.21 3.41
CA CYS A 39 -13.25 5.77 3.17
C CYS A 39 -14.60 5.06 3.40
N PHE A 40 -15.65 5.78 3.76
CA PHE A 40 -16.97 5.18 3.94
C PHE A 40 -17.60 4.86 2.57
N GLY A 41 -18.03 3.61 2.38
CA GLY A 41 -18.69 3.18 1.13
C GLY A 41 -17.80 3.14 -0.12
N LEU A 42 -16.49 3.37 -0.01
CA LEU A 42 -15.57 3.28 -1.15
C LEU A 42 -15.59 1.89 -1.79
N THR A 43 -15.77 1.87 -3.11
CA THR A 43 -15.65 0.71 -3.99
C THR A 43 -14.28 0.71 -4.69
N ALA A 44 -13.95 -0.38 -5.39
CA ALA A 44 -12.70 -0.43 -6.17
C ALA A 44 -12.63 0.65 -7.25
N GLU A 45 -13.77 0.95 -7.90
CA GLU A 45 -13.88 1.97 -8.95
C GLU A 45 -13.70 3.39 -8.42
N THR A 46 -14.36 3.74 -7.31
CA THR A 46 -14.33 5.08 -6.71
C THR A 46 -13.06 5.36 -5.89
N LEU A 47 -12.24 4.33 -5.66
CA LEU A 47 -10.99 4.46 -4.90
C LEU A 47 -9.94 5.29 -5.66
N VAL A 48 -9.96 5.27 -7.00
CA VAL A 48 -9.01 6.02 -7.83
C VAL A 48 -9.09 7.52 -7.60
N ASP A 49 -10.31 8.06 -7.44
CA ASP A 49 -10.54 9.49 -7.20
C ASP A 49 -9.85 9.94 -5.91
N LYS A 50 -9.98 9.15 -4.85
CA LYS A 50 -9.30 9.41 -3.56
C LYS A 50 -7.80 9.18 -3.61
N ALA A 51 -7.35 8.22 -4.41
CA ALA A 51 -5.93 8.01 -4.63
C ALA A 51 -5.28 9.16 -5.41
N MET A 52 -6.00 9.83 -6.31
CA MET A 52 -5.52 11.01 -7.05
C MET A 52 -5.39 12.24 -6.15
N GLU A 53 -6.22 12.37 -5.11
CA GLU A 53 -6.13 13.43 -4.10
C GLU A 53 -4.92 13.28 -3.15
N LEU A 54 -4.23 12.13 -3.17
CA LEU A 54 -3.05 11.91 -2.32
C LEU A 54 -1.91 12.86 -2.69
N ASP A 55 -1.28 13.43 -1.67
CA ASP A 55 -0.24 14.43 -1.85
C ASP A 55 1.09 14.06 -1.14
N HIS A 56 1.10 12.95 -0.39
CA HIS A 56 2.24 12.34 0.28
C HIS A 56 1.99 10.85 0.60
N LEU A 57 3.06 10.08 0.82
CA LEU A 57 3.01 8.73 1.40
C LEU A 57 3.43 8.74 2.87
N GLY A 58 3.16 7.65 3.60
CA GLY A 58 3.63 7.47 4.98
C GLY A 58 2.71 6.58 5.80
N GLY A 59 3.16 6.17 6.99
CA GLY A 59 2.37 5.37 7.93
C GLY A 59 1.52 6.23 8.85
N THR A 60 1.98 6.39 10.08
CA THR A 60 1.41 7.23 11.13
C THR A 60 2.34 8.39 11.46
N HIS A 61 1.81 9.46 12.04
CA HIS A 61 2.60 10.62 12.42
C HIS A 61 2.13 11.31 13.70
N GLY A 62 3.05 12.03 14.32
CA GLY A 62 2.85 12.79 15.56
C GLY A 62 2.66 11.90 16.79
N GLY A 63 2.63 12.52 17.98
CA GLY A 63 2.55 11.78 19.27
C GLY A 63 1.33 10.87 19.40
N ASN A 64 0.20 11.22 18.76
CA ASN A 64 -1.02 10.42 18.79
C ASN A 64 -1.05 9.27 17.75
N ARG A 65 0.02 9.11 16.96
CA ARG A 65 0.14 8.15 15.84
C ARG A 65 -1.05 8.21 14.90
N LYS A 66 -1.33 9.41 14.37
CA LYS A 66 -2.42 9.62 13.42
C LYS A 66 -2.05 8.99 12.06
N PRO A 67 -2.87 8.10 11.48
CA PRO A 67 -2.57 7.53 10.16
C PRO A 67 -2.74 8.57 9.06
N THR A 68 -1.88 8.48 8.04
CA THR A 68 -1.98 9.29 6.83
C THR A 68 -3.17 8.86 5.95
N PRO A 69 -3.66 9.72 5.05
CA PRO A 69 -4.61 9.32 4.01
C PRO A 69 -4.14 8.13 3.18
N PHE A 70 -2.84 8.08 2.85
CA PHE A 70 -2.21 6.95 2.16
C PHE A 70 -2.45 5.64 2.91
N MET A 71 -2.16 5.61 4.21
CA MET A 71 -2.37 4.42 5.04
C MET A 71 -3.85 4.04 5.16
N CYS A 72 -4.76 5.02 5.25
CA CYS A 72 -6.19 4.78 5.25
C CYS A 72 -6.67 4.13 3.93
N LEU A 73 -6.14 4.55 2.78
CA LEU A 73 -6.48 3.95 1.49
C LEU A 73 -5.90 2.56 1.31
N VAL A 74 -4.66 2.31 1.77
CA VAL A 74 -4.09 0.94 1.81
C VAL A 74 -5.00 0.01 2.61
N MET A 75 -5.41 0.45 3.80
CA MET A 75 -6.33 -0.32 4.64
C MET A 75 -7.68 -0.57 3.96
N LYS A 76 -8.18 0.41 3.20
CA LYS A 76 -9.41 0.26 2.41
C LYS A 76 -9.22 -0.79 1.31
N MET A 77 -8.13 -0.74 0.57
CA MET A 77 -7.82 -1.75 -0.45
C MET A 77 -7.73 -3.15 0.17
N LEU A 78 -7.13 -3.31 1.34
CA LEU A 78 -7.13 -4.59 2.06
C LEU A 78 -8.52 -5.03 2.54
N GLN A 79 -9.43 -4.08 2.81
CA GLN A 79 -10.80 -4.38 3.20
C GLN A 79 -11.64 -4.88 2.01
N ILE A 80 -11.53 -4.22 0.86
CA ILE A 80 -12.37 -4.50 -0.32
C ILE A 80 -11.72 -5.47 -1.32
N GLN A 81 -10.41 -5.70 -1.22
CA GLN A 81 -9.60 -6.56 -2.08
C GLN A 81 -9.89 -6.33 -3.58
N PRO A 82 -9.49 -5.17 -4.15
CA PRO A 82 -9.74 -4.88 -5.56
C PRO A 82 -9.09 -5.92 -6.47
N ASP A 83 -9.67 -6.11 -7.65
CA ASP A 83 -9.14 -7.02 -8.65
C ASP A 83 -7.72 -6.64 -9.06
N LYS A 84 -6.93 -7.66 -9.42
CA LYS A 84 -5.52 -7.49 -9.80
C LYS A 84 -5.36 -6.52 -10.97
N GLU A 85 -6.31 -6.49 -11.90
CA GLU A 85 -6.29 -5.59 -13.05
C GLU A 85 -6.31 -4.12 -12.61
N ILE A 86 -7.19 -3.77 -11.67
CA ILE A 86 -7.27 -2.42 -11.08
C ILE A 86 -5.96 -2.04 -10.41
N VAL A 87 -5.36 -2.96 -9.64
CA VAL A 87 -4.06 -2.73 -8.99
C VAL A 87 -2.94 -2.49 -10.01
N VAL A 88 -2.93 -3.25 -11.10
CA VAL A 88 -1.96 -3.10 -12.18
C VAL A 88 -2.16 -1.78 -12.93
N GLU A 89 -3.40 -1.34 -13.14
CA GLU A 89 -3.71 -0.03 -13.70
C GLU A 89 -3.19 1.11 -12.81
N PHE A 90 -3.34 0.97 -11.49
CA PHE A 90 -2.79 1.93 -10.54
C PHE A 90 -1.27 2.05 -10.69
N ILE A 91 -0.55 0.91 -10.71
CA ILE A 91 0.90 0.86 -10.86
C ILE A 91 1.33 1.48 -12.21
N LYS A 92 0.62 1.15 -13.29
CA LYS A 92 0.96 1.64 -14.63
C LYS A 92 0.61 3.11 -14.85
N ASN A 93 -0.23 3.72 -14.02
CA ASN A 93 -0.65 5.11 -14.16
C ASN A 93 0.56 6.07 -14.24
N PRO A 94 0.79 6.74 -15.39
CA PRO A 94 1.96 7.60 -15.57
C PRO A 94 1.75 9.00 -15.00
N GLU A 95 0.52 9.47 -14.86
CA GLU A 95 0.21 10.84 -14.47
C GLU A 95 0.29 11.02 -12.95
N TYR A 96 -0.30 10.09 -12.19
CA TYR A 96 -0.47 10.21 -10.74
C TYR A 96 0.52 9.31 -9.99
N LYS A 97 1.66 9.89 -9.62
CA LYS A 97 2.73 9.19 -8.87
C LYS A 97 2.26 8.55 -7.56
N TYR A 98 1.31 9.14 -6.83
CA TYR A 98 0.81 8.58 -5.58
C TYR A 98 -0.19 7.43 -5.79
N VAL A 99 -0.96 7.43 -6.88
CA VAL A 99 -1.78 6.28 -7.30
C VAL A 99 -0.87 5.09 -7.60
N ARG A 100 0.22 5.32 -8.36
CA ARG A 100 1.24 4.32 -8.66
C ARG A 100 1.85 3.71 -7.41
N VAL A 101 2.30 4.56 -6.48
CA VAL A 101 2.93 4.13 -5.22
C VAL A 101 1.94 3.39 -4.32
N LEU A 102 0.67 3.80 -4.29
CA LEU A 102 -0.39 3.12 -3.56
C LEU A 102 -0.61 1.70 -4.11
N GLY A 103 -0.71 1.56 -5.43
CA GLY A 103 -0.83 0.27 -6.11
C GLY A 103 0.38 -0.62 -5.85
N ALA A 104 1.60 -0.07 -5.95
CA ALA A 104 2.84 -0.80 -5.70
C ALA A 104 2.92 -1.33 -4.25
N PHE A 105 2.54 -0.49 -3.28
CA PHE A 105 2.50 -0.87 -1.87
C PHE A 105 1.48 -1.98 -1.60
N TYR A 106 0.26 -1.83 -2.14
CA TYR A 106 -0.78 -2.85 -2.00
C TYR A 106 -0.36 -4.18 -2.63
N LEU A 107 0.20 -4.15 -3.84
CA LEU A 107 0.72 -5.35 -4.51
C LEU A 107 1.86 -5.98 -3.70
N ARG A 108 2.75 -5.20 -3.10
CA ARG A 108 3.81 -5.73 -2.22
C ARG A 108 3.27 -6.51 -1.03
N LEU A 109 2.13 -6.09 -0.46
CA LEU A 109 1.51 -6.75 0.68
C LEU A 109 0.76 -8.04 0.28
N THR A 110 0.11 -8.03 -0.88
CA THR A 110 -0.90 -9.04 -1.25
C THR A 110 -0.50 -9.96 -2.40
N GLY A 111 0.40 -9.52 -3.26
CA GLY A 111 0.82 -10.20 -4.47
C GLY A 111 1.68 -11.44 -4.21
N THR A 112 1.79 -12.26 -5.26
CA THR A 112 2.78 -13.33 -5.33
C THR A 112 4.17 -12.75 -5.55
N ASP A 113 5.21 -13.45 -5.11
CA ASP A 113 6.58 -12.96 -5.25
C ASP A 113 6.92 -12.63 -6.73
N ILE A 114 6.50 -13.48 -7.67
CA ILE A 114 6.62 -13.26 -9.13
C ILE A 114 5.95 -11.97 -9.57
N ASP A 115 4.71 -11.73 -9.15
CA ASP A 115 3.97 -10.52 -9.53
C ASP A 115 4.61 -9.27 -8.92
N VAL A 116 5.05 -9.37 -7.67
CA VAL A 116 5.74 -8.27 -6.97
C VAL A 116 6.94 -7.84 -7.79
N TYR A 117 7.86 -8.74 -8.15
CA TYR A 117 9.00 -8.35 -8.97
C TYR A 117 8.60 -7.87 -10.36
N ARG A 118 7.71 -8.60 -11.06
CA ARG A 118 7.29 -8.27 -12.43
C ARG A 118 6.73 -6.85 -12.56
N TYR A 119 5.97 -6.38 -11.57
CA TYR A 119 5.31 -5.08 -11.64
C TYR A 119 6.07 -3.97 -10.90
N LEU A 120 6.88 -4.27 -9.88
CA LEU A 120 7.63 -3.25 -9.14
C LEU A 120 9.00 -2.96 -9.78
N GLU A 121 9.72 -3.94 -10.31
CA GLU A 121 11.06 -3.69 -10.89
C GLU A 121 11.07 -2.63 -12.00
N PRO A 122 10.07 -2.55 -12.91
CA PRO A 122 10.03 -1.48 -13.92
C PRO A 122 9.98 -0.07 -13.31
N LEU A 123 9.47 0.07 -12.08
CA LEU A 123 9.34 1.34 -11.39
C LEU A 123 10.68 1.89 -10.87
N TYR A 124 11.77 1.13 -10.92
CA TYR A 124 13.13 1.66 -10.71
C TYR A 124 13.53 2.73 -11.73
N ASN A 125 12.83 2.81 -12.87
CA ASN A 125 13.05 3.85 -13.87
C ASN A 125 12.23 5.13 -13.60
N ASP A 126 11.51 5.20 -12.48
CA ASP A 126 10.71 6.34 -12.08
C ASP A 126 11.45 7.18 -11.03
N TYR A 127 12.07 8.27 -11.46
CA TYR A 127 12.85 9.18 -10.60
C TYR A 127 12.04 10.36 -10.08
N ARG A 128 10.70 10.27 -10.11
CA ARG A 128 9.85 11.38 -9.64
C ARG A 128 9.92 11.51 -8.12
N LYS A 129 10.04 12.76 -7.67
CA LYS A 129 10.04 13.11 -6.25
C LYS A 129 8.70 12.80 -5.58
N LEU A 130 8.75 12.19 -4.41
CA LEU A 130 7.63 11.91 -3.52
C LEU A 130 7.82 12.63 -2.20
N ARG A 131 6.72 13.18 -1.65
CA ARG A 131 6.71 13.64 -0.26
C ARG A 131 6.36 12.46 0.64
N GLN A 132 7.14 12.27 1.70
CA GLN A 132 6.89 11.26 2.71
C GLN A 132 6.67 11.93 4.07
N LYS A 133 5.59 11.58 4.75
CA LYS A 133 5.30 11.99 6.12
C LYS A 133 5.96 11.03 7.09
N LEU A 134 6.89 11.54 7.90
CA LEU A 134 7.60 10.78 8.92
C LEU A 134 6.80 10.68 10.22
N ASN A 135 7.23 9.77 11.09
CA ASN A 135 6.58 9.49 12.37
C ASN A 135 6.58 10.70 13.32
N ASP A 136 7.57 11.58 13.22
CA ASP A 136 7.65 12.84 13.98
C ASP A 136 6.72 13.95 13.44
N GLY A 137 6.07 13.71 12.30
CA GLY A 137 5.19 14.67 11.63
C GLY A 137 5.90 15.58 10.63
N LYS A 138 7.21 15.47 10.43
CA LYS A 138 7.91 16.22 9.39
C LYS A 138 7.71 15.56 8.03
N PHE A 139 7.89 16.37 6.98
CA PHE A 139 7.95 15.87 5.62
C PHE A 139 9.40 15.70 5.21
N THR A 140 9.69 14.59 4.56
CA THR A 140 10.93 14.37 3.83
C THR A 140 10.65 14.19 2.35
N LEU A 141 11.68 14.37 1.54
CA LEU A 141 11.67 14.10 0.11
C LEU A 141 12.31 12.72 -0.11
N THR A 142 11.64 11.89 -0.89
CA THR A 142 12.15 10.60 -1.41
C THR A 142 11.83 10.52 -2.90
N HIS A 143 12.21 9.45 -3.58
CA HIS A 143 11.90 9.19 -4.97
C HIS A 143 11.13 7.89 -5.13
N VAL A 144 10.46 7.69 -6.28
CA VAL A 144 9.67 6.47 -6.51
C VAL A 144 10.57 5.24 -6.51
N ASP A 145 11.66 5.25 -7.26
CA ASP A 145 12.70 4.20 -7.27
C ASP A 145 13.22 3.86 -5.86
N GLU A 146 13.55 4.85 -5.04
CA GLU A 146 14.00 4.66 -3.65
C GLU A 146 12.92 3.98 -2.79
N PHE A 147 11.65 4.37 -2.97
CA PHE A 147 10.55 3.72 -2.26
C PHE A 147 10.35 2.27 -2.72
N ILE A 148 10.50 2.00 -4.02
CA ILE A 148 10.39 0.65 -4.58
C ILE A 148 11.53 -0.25 -4.09
N ASP A 149 12.75 0.28 -3.98
CA ASP A 149 13.87 -0.42 -3.35
C ASP A 149 13.54 -0.80 -1.91
N GLU A 150 13.00 0.14 -1.12
CA GLU A 150 12.54 -0.12 0.24
C GLU A 150 11.52 -1.27 0.29
N LEU A 151 10.55 -1.29 -0.63
CA LEU A 151 9.55 -2.37 -0.69
C LEU A 151 10.16 -3.74 -1.00
N LEU A 152 11.15 -3.80 -1.88
CA LEU A 152 11.73 -5.07 -2.31
C LEU A 152 12.83 -5.59 -1.38
N THR A 153 13.48 -4.70 -0.62
CA THR A 153 14.67 -5.06 0.19
C THR A 153 14.42 -5.05 1.70
N ARG A 154 13.46 -4.28 2.21
CA ARG A 154 13.21 -4.15 3.65
C ARG A 154 12.08 -5.04 4.14
N ASP A 155 12.11 -5.32 5.44
CA ASP A 155 11.08 -6.09 6.15
C ASP A 155 9.95 -5.20 6.71
N TYR A 156 10.08 -3.88 6.64
CA TYR A 156 9.16 -2.93 7.24
C TYR A 156 9.09 -1.64 6.43
N SER A 157 7.89 -1.15 6.15
CA SER A 157 7.65 0.10 5.44
C SER A 157 6.30 0.69 5.87
N CYS A 158 6.22 2.03 5.96
CA CYS A 158 4.99 2.76 6.29
C CYS A 158 4.23 2.19 7.51
N ASP A 159 4.92 1.90 8.61
CA ASP A 159 4.34 1.29 9.81
C ASP A 159 3.75 -0.13 9.67
N ILE A 160 4.03 -0.85 8.58
CA ILE A 160 3.58 -2.24 8.35
C ILE A 160 4.79 -3.16 8.16
N ALA A 161 4.77 -4.30 8.85
CA ALA A 161 5.68 -5.40 8.57
C ALA A 161 5.37 -6.01 7.19
N LEU A 162 6.34 -5.93 6.28
CA LEU A 162 6.18 -6.44 4.94
C LEU A 162 6.22 -7.98 4.97
N PRO A 163 5.24 -8.65 4.35
CA PRO A 163 5.26 -10.10 4.27
C PRO A 163 6.52 -10.58 3.52
N ARG A 164 7.18 -11.64 4.01
CA ARG A 164 8.40 -12.17 3.40
C ARG A 164 8.17 -12.58 1.94
N ILE A 165 9.12 -12.23 1.08
CA ILE A 165 9.19 -12.66 -0.33
C ILE A 165 10.51 -13.42 -0.53
N LYS A 166 10.54 -14.38 -1.46
CA LYS A 166 11.79 -15.05 -1.83
C LYS A 166 12.78 -14.05 -2.42
N LYS A 167 14.08 -14.27 -2.19
CA LYS A 167 15.13 -13.46 -2.82
C LYS A 167 15.12 -13.70 -4.33
N ARG A 168 15.39 -12.66 -5.11
CA ARG A 168 15.40 -12.73 -6.57
C ARG A 168 16.25 -13.86 -7.14
N LEU A 169 17.44 -14.10 -6.58
CA LEU A 169 18.35 -15.17 -6.99
C LEU A 169 17.74 -16.58 -6.84
N ASP A 170 16.96 -16.78 -5.78
CA ASP A 170 16.32 -18.07 -5.51
C ASP A 170 15.13 -18.32 -6.46
N GLU A 171 14.52 -17.25 -6.99
CA GLU A 171 13.43 -17.36 -7.97
C GLU A 171 13.92 -17.68 -9.37
N GLU A 172 15.00 -17.05 -9.83
CA GLU A 172 15.57 -17.31 -11.16
C GLU A 172 16.05 -18.76 -11.29
N THR A 173 16.49 -19.36 -10.19
CA THR A 173 16.95 -20.76 -10.16
C THR A 173 15.79 -21.76 -10.26
N TYR A 174 14.58 -21.39 -9.83
CA TYR A 174 13.39 -22.26 -9.86
C TYR A 174 12.67 -22.25 -11.21
N HIS A 175 12.90 -21.21 -12.01
CA HIS A 175 12.27 -21.02 -13.33
C HIS A 175 13.22 -21.30 -14.52
N ARG A 176 14.40 -21.88 -14.26
CA ARG A 176 15.25 -22.53 -15.26
C ARG A 176 15.03 -24.04 -15.23
#